data_AF-A0A520CRW4-F1
#
_entry.id   AF-A0A520CRW4-F1
#
_cell.length_a   1.000
_cell.length_b   1.000
_cell.length_c   1.000
_cell.angle_alpha   90.00
_cell.angle_beta   90.00
_cell.angle_gamma   90.00
#
_symmetry.space_group_name_H-M   'P 1'
#
loop_
_entity.id
_entity.type
_entity.pdbx_description
1 polymer ?
#
loop_
_entity_poly.entity_id
_entity_poly.type
_entity_poly.pdbx_seq_one_letter_code
_entity_poly.pdbx_strand_id
1 'polypeptide(L)'
;MLKKCHAGHGRRVCAGVWMALLLGLQGCSVLTAPGFGYGDAGTRTSVPLGQYVAGDPDNPPPGVIIPITKELVQAQRMSRPRDVAPEIKALFGTPKPYTIGPSDVIGIVVYDNPDLLPAASAVITQQVDPTGISSAPGFIVSAGGEVSFPYIGRVKVAGLTEIEASDLIERRLTKFIREPQVSVRIVSFRSRRAYVEGEVRTPGLQPFTDVPMTLPQALSRAGGITTLGDRAVVHLTRGDVTTRI
;
A
#
# COMPACT_ATOMS: atom_id res chain seq x y z
N MET A 1 -45.75 12.18 -97.73
CA MET A 1 -45.59 12.65 -99.13
C MET A 1 -44.12 12.59 -99.49
N LEU A 2 -43.76 11.72 -100.43
CA LEU A 2 -42.40 11.50 -100.93
C LEU A 2 -41.88 12.74 -101.69
N LYS A 3 -40.59 13.08 -101.51
CA LYS A 3 -39.75 13.61 -102.59
C LYS A 3 -38.26 13.32 -102.34
N LYS A 4 -37.66 12.65 -103.32
CA LYS A 4 -36.23 12.37 -103.52
C LYS A 4 -35.41 13.68 -103.61
N CYS A 5 -34.12 13.60 -103.28
CA CYS A 5 -33.05 14.10 -104.15
C CYS A 5 -31.70 13.47 -103.82
N HIS A 6 -30.93 13.21 -104.88
CA HIS A 6 -29.66 12.48 -104.97
C HIS A 6 -28.46 13.44 -105.04
N ALA A 7 -27.28 12.90 -104.68
CA ALA A 7 -25.95 13.13 -105.28
C ALA A 7 -25.08 14.34 -104.89
N GLY A 8 -23.77 14.08 -104.78
CA GLY A 8 -22.67 15.06 -104.85
C GLY A 8 -21.60 14.88 -103.75
N HIS A 9 -20.67 13.92 -103.85
CA HIS A 9 -19.26 14.10 -104.28
C HIS A 9 -18.42 15.12 -103.47
N GLY A 10 -17.30 14.67 -102.86
CA GLY A 10 -16.26 15.62 -102.43
C GLY A 10 -15.27 15.17 -101.35
N ARG A 11 -14.33 14.30 -101.72
CA ARG A 11 -12.91 14.19 -101.28
C ARG A 11 -12.47 14.84 -99.94
N ARG A 12 -11.89 13.95 -99.11
CA ARG A 12 -10.53 14.03 -98.49
C ARG A 12 -10.21 15.28 -97.66
N VAL A 13 -10.02 15.07 -96.35
CA VAL A 13 -8.82 15.35 -95.54
C VAL A 13 -9.28 15.24 -94.07
N CYS A 14 -9.09 14.07 -93.47
CA CYS A 14 -9.37 13.82 -92.06
C CYS A 14 -8.26 12.95 -91.50
N ALA A 15 -7.08 13.53 -91.33
CA ALA A 15 -5.93 12.93 -90.67
C ALA A 15 -4.99 14.07 -90.27
N GLY A 16 -5.10 14.57 -89.04
CA GLY A 16 -4.17 15.61 -88.58
C GLY A 16 -4.46 16.20 -87.20
N VAL A 17 -5.71 16.15 -86.72
CA VAL A 17 -6.08 16.89 -85.48
C VAL A 17 -6.20 15.99 -84.23
N TRP A 18 -6.09 14.66 -84.37
CA TRP A 18 -6.20 13.72 -83.24
C TRP A 18 -4.87 13.32 -82.58
N MET A 19 -3.75 14.00 -82.89
CA MET A 19 -2.44 13.67 -82.33
C MET A 19 -1.80 14.80 -81.47
N ALA A 20 -2.63 15.67 -80.86
CA ALA A 20 -2.15 16.70 -79.93
C ALA A 20 -2.84 16.66 -78.55
N LEU A 21 -3.84 15.77 -78.34
CA LEU A 21 -4.60 15.69 -77.08
C LEU A 21 -4.20 14.49 -76.19
N LEU A 22 -3.10 13.79 -76.50
CA LEU A 22 -2.59 12.63 -75.75
C LEU A 22 -1.32 12.93 -74.93
N LEU A 23 -0.86 14.19 -74.91
CA LEU A 23 0.36 14.63 -74.20
C LEU A 23 0.08 15.40 -72.89
N GLY A 24 -1.19 15.53 -72.48
CA GLY A 24 -1.60 16.36 -71.32
C GLY A 24 -1.93 15.60 -70.03
N LEU A 25 -1.76 14.28 -69.96
CA LEU A 25 -2.32 13.45 -68.87
C LEU A 25 -1.33 12.48 -68.20
N GLN A 26 -0.02 12.76 -68.24
CA GLN A 26 1.01 11.98 -67.52
C GLN A 26 1.60 12.73 -66.32
N GLY A 27 0.88 13.72 -65.77
CA GLY A 27 1.40 14.66 -64.77
C GLY A 27 1.07 14.35 -63.30
N CYS A 28 0.49 13.20 -62.95
CA CYS A 28 0.10 12.88 -61.57
C CYS A 28 0.55 11.48 -61.15
N SER A 29 1.85 11.29 -60.91
CA SER A 29 2.34 10.11 -60.17
C SER A 29 3.59 10.35 -59.30
N VAL A 30 4.03 11.60 -59.13
CA VAL A 30 5.18 11.93 -58.25
C VAL A 30 4.77 12.92 -57.18
N LEU A 31 3.80 12.52 -56.36
CA LEU A 31 3.57 13.10 -55.03
C LEU A 31 4.00 12.04 -54.02
N THR A 32 5.30 11.99 -53.74
CA THR A 32 5.84 11.33 -52.56
C THR A 32 5.27 12.04 -51.34
N ALA A 33 4.37 11.38 -50.62
CA ALA A 33 3.95 11.82 -49.30
C ALA A 33 5.20 11.91 -48.40
N PRO A 34 5.38 12.99 -47.61
CA PRO A 34 6.47 13.03 -46.63
C PRO A 34 6.18 11.96 -45.58
N GLY A 35 6.96 10.88 -45.60
CA GLY A 35 6.89 9.83 -44.57
C GLY A 35 6.93 8.38 -45.08
N PHE A 36 6.78 8.11 -46.38
CA PHE A 36 6.87 6.74 -46.91
C PHE A 36 7.70 6.70 -48.20
N GLY A 37 9.01 6.58 -48.06
CA GLY A 37 9.88 6.11 -49.13
C GLY A 37 9.90 4.58 -49.13
N TYR A 38 9.34 3.96 -50.17
CA TYR A 38 9.61 2.54 -50.41
C TYR A 38 11.04 2.43 -50.94
N GLY A 39 11.98 2.13 -50.04
CA GLY A 39 13.35 1.79 -50.41
C GLY A 39 13.36 0.67 -51.45
N ASP A 40 14.27 0.78 -52.41
CA ASP A 40 14.50 -0.17 -53.49
C ASP A 40 14.49 -1.62 -52.95
N ALA A 41 13.73 -2.50 -53.60
CA ALA A 41 13.60 -3.90 -53.20
C ALA A 41 14.96 -4.64 -53.22
N GLY A 42 15.97 -4.07 -53.88
CA GLY A 42 17.37 -4.53 -53.89
C GLY A 42 18.14 -4.33 -52.58
N THR A 43 17.61 -3.55 -51.62
CA THR A 43 18.31 -3.20 -50.36
C THR A 43 17.60 -3.72 -49.10
N ARG A 44 16.93 -4.87 -49.18
CA ARG A 44 16.45 -5.58 -47.98
C ARG A 44 17.62 -6.23 -47.26
N THR A 45 18.35 -5.45 -46.47
CA THR A 45 19.31 -5.99 -45.51
C THR A 45 18.53 -6.64 -44.37
N SER A 46 18.57 -7.97 -44.29
CA SER A 46 18.12 -8.68 -43.11
C SER A 46 19.02 -8.26 -41.94
N VAL A 47 18.47 -7.45 -41.03
CA VAL A 47 19.17 -7.09 -39.80
C VAL A 47 19.01 -8.25 -38.82
N PRO A 48 20.11 -8.80 -38.27
CA PRO A 48 20.03 -9.83 -37.24
C PRO A 48 19.22 -9.35 -36.04
N LEU A 49 18.56 -10.29 -35.35
CA LEU A 49 17.74 -9.99 -34.18
C LEU A 49 18.59 -9.23 -33.13
N GLY A 50 18.18 -8.01 -32.78
CA GLY A 50 18.88 -7.16 -31.80
C GLY A 50 19.99 -6.27 -32.36
N GLN A 51 20.12 -6.15 -33.68
CA GLN A 51 21.00 -5.18 -34.33
C GLN A 51 20.18 -4.06 -35.02
N TYR A 52 20.84 -2.94 -35.29
CA TYR A 52 20.27 -1.78 -35.95
C TYR A 52 21.00 -1.49 -37.26
N VAL A 53 20.33 -0.80 -38.20
CA VAL A 53 20.95 -0.40 -39.45
C VAL A 53 21.99 0.69 -39.18
N ALA A 54 23.24 0.48 -39.57
CA ALA A 54 24.29 1.46 -39.34
C ALA A 54 24.00 2.79 -40.04
N GLY A 55 24.01 3.89 -39.29
CA GLY A 55 23.79 5.25 -39.82
C GLY A 55 22.33 5.70 -39.92
N ASP A 56 21.37 4.87 -39.48
CA ASP A 56 19.96 5.25 -39.42
C ASP A 56 19.72 6.28 -38.28
N PRO A 57 19.19 7.50 -38.58
CA PRO A 57 18.91 8.52 -37.59
C PRO A 57 17.79 8.15 -36.62
N ASP A 58 16.95 7.16 -36.96
CA ASP A 58 15.87 6.67 -36.09
C ASP A 58 16.36 5.62 -35.08
N ASN A 59 17.65 5.27 -35.11
CA ASN A 59 18.23 4.34 -34.15
C ASN A 59 18.18 4.88 -32.72
N PRO A 60 17.87 4.03 -31.73
CA PRO A 60 17.92 4.43 -30.33
C PRO A 60 19.35 4.85 -29.94
N PRO A 61 19.51 5.85 -29.05
CA PRO A 61 20.81 6.19 -28.51
C PRO A 61 21.51 4.96 -27.88
N PRO A 62 22.85 4.88 -27.92
CA PRO A 62 23.59 3.77 -27.32
C PRO A 62 23.21 3.55 -25.86
N GLY A 63 22.94 2.29 -25.47
CA GLY A 63 22.60 1.91 -24.10
C GLY A 63 21.12 2.06 -23.71
N VAL A 64 20.28 2.62 -24.58
CA VAL A 64 18.82 2.70 -24.34
C VAL A 64 18.16 1.32 -24.49
N ILE A 65 18.66 0.50 -25.42
CA ILE A 65 18.17 -0.86 -25.63
C ILE A 65 19.19 -1.86 -25.10
N ILE A 66 18.81 -2.55 -24.03
CA ILE A 66 19.59 -3.62 -23.42
C ILE A 66 18.96 -4.94 -23.85
N PRO A 67 19.65 -5.77 -24.67
CA PRO A 67 19.11 -7.04 -25.10
C PRO A 67 18.94 -8.00 -23.90
N ILE A 68 17.85 -8.76 -23.87
CA ILE A 68 17.59 -9.76 -22.83
C ILE A 68 18.45 -11.01 -23.11
N THR A 69 19.74 -10.93 -22.78
CA THR A 69 20.68 -12.05 -22.96
C THR A 69 20.72 -12.95 -21.73
N LYS A 70 21.29 -14.15 -21.87
CA LYS A 70 21.50 -15.06 -20.73
C LYS A 70 22.38 -14.42 -19.67
N GLU A 71 23.41 -13.69 -20.09
CA GLU A 71 24.38 -13.01 -19.24
C GLU A 71 23.69 -11.89 -18.46
N LEU A 72 22.80 -11.11 -19.09
CA LEU A 72 22.02 -10.08 -18.39
C LEU A 72 21.12 -10.69 -17.32
N VAL A 73 20.41 -11.78 -17.65
CA VAL A 73 19.52 -12.46 -16.70
C VAL A 73 20.33 -13.04 -15.54
N GLN A 74 21.50 -13.62 -15.81
CA GLN A 74 22.41 -14.11 -14.76
C GLN A 74 22.92 -12.96 -13.89
N ALA A 75 23.36 -11.86 -14.49
CA ALA A 75 23.82 -10.67 -13.79
C ALA A 75 22.73 -10.08 -12.88
N GLN A 76 21.50 -9.92 -13.39
CA GLN A 76 20.36 -9.44 -12.60
C GLN A 76 19.99 -10.41 -11.47
N ARG A 77 20.09 -11.73 -11.68
CA ARG A 77 19.84 -12.72 -10.62
C ARG A 77 20.92 -12.70 -9.54
N MET A 78 22.18 -12.45 -9.92
CA MET A 78 23.29 -12.32 -8.98
C MET A 78 23.21 -11.01 -8.18
N SER A 79 22.70 -9.93 -8.78
CA SER A 79 22.53 -8.64 -8.12
C SER A 79 21.28 -8.55 -7.25
N ARG A 80 20.35 -9.53 -7.32
CA ARG A 80 19.19 -9.57 -6.42
C ARG A 80 19.68 -9.80 -4.99
N PRO A 81 19.31 -8.92 -4.04
CA PRO A 81 19.60 -9.15 -2.62
C PRO A 81 19.05 -10.51 -2.21
N ARG A 82 19.94 -11.40 -1.75
CA ARG A 82 19.54 -12.72 -1.22
C ARG A 82 19.14 -12.62 0.25
N ASP A 83 19.65 -11.60 0.94
CA ASP A 83 19.43 -11.38 2.35
C ASP A 83 18.44 -10.24 2.60
N VAL A 84 17.75 -10.35 3.72
CA VAL A 84 16.87 -9.28 4.23
C VAL A 84 17.72 -8.04 4.52
N ALA A 85 17.25 -6.89 4.03
CA ALA A 85 17.90 -5.60 4.23
C ALA A 85 18.11 -5.31 5.73
N PRO A 86 19.20 -4.62 6.12
CA PRO A 86 19.52 -4.34 7.52
C PRO A 86 18.40 -3.55 8.23
N GLU A 87 17.74 -2.65 7.52
CA GLU A 87 16.59 -1.87 8.03
C GLU A 87 15.42 -2.77 8.44
N ILE A 88 15.11 -3.79 7.64
CA ILE A 88 14.06 -4.75 7.95
C ILE A 88 14.50 -5.66 9.10
N LYS A 89 15.78 -6.07 9.12
CA LYS A 89 16.33 -6.86 10.24
C LYS A 89 16.23 -6.11 11.57
N ALA A 90 16.38 -4.78 11.56
CA ALA A 90 16.23 -3.96 12.76
C ALA A 90 14.78 -3.90 13.30
N LEU A 91 13.79 -4.26 12.48
CA LEU A 91 12.39 -4.39 12.90
C LEU A 91 12.13 -5.70 13.67
N PHE A 92 13.02 -6.69 13.53
CA PHE A 92 12.93 -7.93 14.31
C PHE A 92 13.40 -7.69 15.74
N GLY A 93 12.62 -8.16 16.69
CA GLY A 93 12.94 -8.05 18.10
C GLY A 93 12.12 -9.03 18.93
N THR A 94 12.60 -9.30 20.13
CA THR A 94 11.83 -10.06 21.11
C THR A 94 10.70 -9.18 21.65
N PRO A 95 9.47 -9.70 21.70
CA PRO A 95 8.35 -8.94 22.24
C PRO A 95 8.56 -8.68 23.72
N LYS A 96 8.35 -7.43 24.14
CA LYS A 96 8.35 -7.05 25.55
C LYS A 96 6.93 -7.21 26.11
N PRO A 97 6.78 -7.61 27.38
CA PRO A 97 5.48 -7.58 28.05
C PRO A 97 4.83 -6.20 27.95
N TYR A 98 3.50 -6.19 27.88
CA TYR A 98 2.76 -4.93 27.92
C TYR A 98 2.92 -4.26 29.27
N THR A 99 3.11 -2.95 29.24
CA THR A 99 3.17 -2.09 30.43
C THR A 99 2.06 -1.08 30.34
N ILE A 100 1.36 -0.84 31.44
CA ILE A 100 0.27 0.12 31.56
C ILE A 100 0.75 1.49 31.05
N GLY A 101 -0.02 2.11 30.18
CA GLY A 101 0.24 3.44 29.66
C GLY A 101 -0.84 4.46 30.02
N PRO A 102 -0.59 5.75 29.77
CA PRO A 102 -1.62 6.78 29.92
C PRO A 102 -2.87 6.46 29.09
N SER A 103 -4.04 6.80 29.62
CA SER A 103 -5.36 6.54 29.01
C SER A 103 -5.81 5.08 28.97
N ASP A 104 -4.99 4.12 29.38
CA ASP A 104 -5.46 2.74 29.61
C ASP A 104 -6.53 2.72 30.71
N VAL A 105 -7.40 1.72 30.66
CA VAL A 105 -8.39 1.47 31.72
C VAL A 105 -7.99 0.20 32.44
N ILE A 106 -7.79 0.29 33.75
CA ILE A 106 -7.44 -0.85 34.58
C ILE A 106 -8.57 -1.20 35.55
N GLY A 107 -8.88 -2.47 35.67
CA GLY A 107 -9.70 -3.02 36.75
C GLY A 107 -8.81 -3.33 37.94
N ILE A 108 -9.19 -2.85 39.12
CA ILE A 108 -8.53 -3.17 40.38
C ILE A 108 -9.56 -3.91 41.22
N VAL A 109 -9.25 -5.14 41.60
CA VAL A 109 -10.07 -5.98 42.47
C VAL A 109 -9.30 -6.19 43.76
N VAL A 110 -9.93 -5.84 44.88
CA VAL A 110 -9.41 -6.14 46.22
C VAL A 110 -10.33 -7.21 46.80
N TYR A 111 -9.81 -8.43 46.98
CA TYR A 111 -10.62 -9.53 47.50
C TYR A 111 -11.03 -9.27 48.95
N ASP A 112 -12.17 -9.85 49.34
CA ASP A 112 -12.82 -9.67 50.64
C ASP A 112 -13.13 -8.21 51.03
N ASN A 113 -13.11 -7.30 50.04
CA ASN A 113 -13.37 -5.88 50.20
C ASN A 113 -14.28 -5.36 49.06
N PRO A 114 -15.55 -5.79 48.98
CA PRO A 114 -16.47 -5.40 47.90
C PRO A 114 -16.74 -3.89 47.84
N ASP A 115 -16.59 -3.17 48.96
CA ASP A 115 -16.74 -1.72 49.05
C ASP A 115 -15.68 -0.94 48.25
N LEU A 116 -14.56 -1.59 47.92
CA LEU A 116 -13.48 -1.03 47.11
C LEU A 116 -13.62 -1.29 45.62
N LEU A 117 -14.61 -2.09 45.22
CA LEU A 117 -14.95 -2.24 43.82
C LEU A 117 -15.56 -0.92 43.33
N PRO A 118 -15.35 -0.54 42.06
CA PRO A 118 -16.01 0.63 41.53
C PRO A 118 -17.52 0.45 41.71
N ALA A 119 -18.14 1.27 42.56
CA ALA A 119 -19.59 1.34 42.65
C ALA A 119 -20.09 1.54 41.22
N ALA A 120 -20.95 0.62 40.76
CA ALA A 120 -21.44 0.54 39.39
C ALA A 120 -22.09 1.85 38.87
N SER A 121 -22.26 2.85 39.75
CA SER A 121 -22.82 4.18 39.48
C SER A 121 -21.81 5.29 39.17
N ALA A 122 -20.54 5.21 39.58
CA ALA A 122 -19.55 6.29 39.37
C ALA A 122 -18.71 6.12 38.09
N VAL A 123 -18.78 4.94 37.46
CA VAL A 123 -18.17 4.66 36.14
C VAL A 123 -19.21 4.77 35.01
N ILE A 124 -20.45 5.21 35.33
CA ILE A 124 -21.50 5.48 34.36
C ILE A 124 -21.19 6.77 33.60
N THR A 125 -20.31 6.65 32.62
CA THR A 125 -20.83 6.72 31.27
C THR A 125 -20.52 5.38 30.64
N GLN A 126 -21.45 4.43 30.79
CA GLN A 126 -21.68 3.42 29.76
C GLN A 126 -22.10 4.16 28.48
N GLN A 127 -21.17 4.88 27.87
CA GLN A 127 -21.33 5.30 26.51
C GLN A 127 -20.95 4.07 25.70
N VAL A 128 -21.99 3.31 25.33
CA VAL A 128 -21.92 2.30 24.29
C VAL A 128 -21.37 3.02 23.07
N ASP A 129 -20.07 2.85 22.83
CA ASP A 129 -19.45 3.20 21.56
C ASP A 129 -20.21 2.41 20.47
N PRO A 130 -20.66 3.00 19.35
CA PRO A 130 -21.38 2.29 18.28
C PRO A 130 -20.59 1.10 17.71
N THR A 131 -19.33 0.92 18.11
CA THR A 131 -18.46 -0.22 17.81
C THR A 131 -18.69 -1.46 18.69
N GLY A 132 -19.57 -1.40 19.70
CA GLY A 132 -19.96 -2.58 20.52
C GLY A 132 -18.95 -3.00 21.59
N ILE A 133 -18.01 -2.14 21.96
CA ILE A 133 -17.03 -2.41 23.02
C ILE A 133 -17.62 -2.03 24.38
N SER A 134 -18.06 -3.03 25.16
CA SER A 134 -18.51 -2.85 26.54
C SER A 134 -17.32 -2.43 27.42
N SER A 135 -17.32 -1.19 27.93
CA SER A 135 -16.36 -0.77 28.94
C SER A 135 -16.75 -1.40 30.27
N ALA A 136 -16.00 -2.40 30.72
CA ALA A 136 -16.13 -2.87 32.10
C ALA A 136 -15.79 -1.71 33.06
N PRO A 137 -16.39 -1.66 34.26
CA PRO A 137 -16.04 -0.64 35.25
C PRO A 137 -14.55 -0.71 35.58
N GLY A 138 -13.85 0.42 35.52
CA GLY A 138 -12.41 0.47 35.73
C GLY A 138 -11.90 1.90 35.94
N PHE A 139 -10.65 2.00 36.38
CA PHE A 139 -9.94 3.24 36.65
C PHE A 139 -9.17 3.67 35.40
N ILE A 140 -9.42 4.88 34.93
CA ILE A 140 -8.70 5.46 33.80
C ILE A 140 -7.34 5.97 34.30
N VAL A 141 -6.27 5.56 33.62
CA VAL A 141 -4.92 6.06 33.88
C VAL A 141 -4.82 7.48 33.35
N SER A 142 -4.52 8.43 34.22
CA SER A 142 -4.36 9.84 33.85
C SER A 142 -3.20 10.05 32.86
N ALA A 143 -3.15 11.23 32.23
CA ALA A 143 -2.04 11.63 31.35
C ALA A 143 -0.67 11.58 32.05
N GLY A 144 -0.62 11.83 33.37
CA GLY A 144 0.57 11.70 34.21
C GLY A 144 0.95 10.26 34.55
N GLY A 145 0.15 9.27 34.14
CA GLY A 145 0.39 7.86 34.39
C GLY A 145 -0.07 7.37 35.77
N GLU A 146 -0.96 8.12 36.42
CA GLU A 146 -1.46 7.82 37.76
C GLU A 146 -2.94 7.42 37.74
N VAL A 147 -3.34 6.57 38.68
CA VAL A 147 -4.74 6.26 39.00
C VAL A 147 -5.08 6.74 40.39
N SER A 148 -6.30 7.23 40.59
CA SER A 148 -6.80 7.59 41.92
C SER A 148 -7.57 6.42 42.50
N PHE A 149 -7.11 5.88 43.62
CA PHE A 149 -7.72 4.75 44.31
C PHE A 149 -8.07 5.13 45.76
N PRO A 150 -9.21 4.67 46.32
CA PRO A 150 -9.57 4.95 47.70
C PRO A 150 -8.48 4.58 48.71
N TYR A 151 -8.40 5.31 49.82
CA TYR A 151 -7.39 5.19 50.90
C TYR A 151 -5.95 5.58 50.52
N ILE A 152 -5.47 5.18 49.34
CA ILE A 152 -4.08 5.38 48.92
C ILE A 152 -3.88 6.56 47.96
N GLY A 153 -4.97 7.22 47.57
CA GLY A 153 -4.94 8.41 46.71
C GLY A 153 -4.38 8.11 45.33
N ARG A 154 -3.52 9.00 44.82
CA ARG A 154 -2.90 8.84 43.49
C ARG A 154 -1.72 7.87 43.52
N VAL A 155 -1.75 6.90 42.63
CA VAL A 155 -0.70 5.88 42.47
C VAL A 155 -0.21 5.87 41.03
N LYS A 156 1.10 6.02 40.84
CA LYS A 156 1.73 5.93 39.53
C LYS A 156 1.83 4.47 39.09
N VAL A 157 1.13 4.15 38.01
CA VAL A 157 1.04 2.79 37.44
C VAL A 157 1.61 2.73 36.01
N ALA A 158 1.82 3.87 35.36
CA ALA A 158 2.41 3.89 34.03
C ALA A 158 3.84 3.32 34.02
N GLY A 159 4.10 2.46 33.03
CA GLY A 159 5.36 1.75 32.89
C GLY A 159 5.44 0.44 33.68
N LEU A 160 4.46 0.14 34.54
CA LEU A 160 4.38 -1.12 35.28
C LEU A 160 3.61 -2.16 34.48
N THR A 161 3.96 -3.42 34.66
CA THR A 161 3.12 -4.56 34.29
C THR A 161 1.93 -4.68 35.25
N GLU A 162 0.94 -5.50 34.88
CA GLU A 162 -0.22 -5.78 35.74
C GLU A 162 0.19 -6.31 37.12
N ILE A 163 1.18 -7.20 37.15
CA ILE A 163 1.71 -7.81 38.37
C ILE A 163 2.40 -6.74 39.24
N GLU A 164 3.31 -5.96 38.66
CA GLU A 164 4.02 -4.90 39.39
C GLU A 164 3.08 -3.82 39.93
N ALA A 165 2.03 -3.49 39.17
CA ALA A 165 0.98 -2.58 39.62
C ALA A 165 0.16 -3.17 40.77
N SER A 166 -0.14 -4.47 40.71
CA SER A 166 -0.82 -5.20 41.79
C SER A 166 -0.01 -5.16 43.08
N ASP A 167 1.26 -5.53 43.01
CA ASP A 167 2.13 -5.55 44.18
C ASP A 167 2.33 -4.14 44.77
N LEU A 168 2.39 -3.11 43.90
CA LEU A 168 2.49 -1.72 44.34
C LEU A 168 1.25 -1.27 45.11
N ILE A 169 0.07 -1.58 44.60
CA ILE A 169 -1.21 -1.21 45.21
C ILE A 169 -1.39 -1.98 46.53
N GLU A 170 -1.09 -3.28 46.54
CA GLU A 170 -1.14 -4.13 47.73
C GLU A 170 -0.30 -3.55 48.87
N ARG A 171 0.99 -3.25 48.61
CA ARG A 171 1.90 -2.66 49.60
C ARG A 171 1.40 -1.33 50.18
N ARG A 172 0.68 -0.53 49.39
CA ARG A 172 0.12 0.73 49.88
C ARG A 172 -1.16 0.52 50.68
N LEU A 173 -1.97 -0.48 50.32
CA LEU A 173 -3.20 -0.84 51.04
C LEU A 173 -2.93 -1.46 52.40
N THR A 174 -1.77 -2.09 52.64
CA THR A 174 -1.43 -2.74 53.92
C THR A 174 -1.54 -1.80 55.14
N LYS A 175 -1.44 -0.49 54.94
CA LYS A 175 -1.61 0.52 56.01
C LYS A 175 -3.06 0.69 56.49
N PHE A 176 -4.02 0.26 55.67
CA PHE A 176 -5.45 0.48 55.88
C PHE A 176 -6.23 -0.83 55.98
N ILE A 177 -5.78 -1.87 55.29
CA ILE A 177 -6.38 -3.20 55.26
C ILE A 177 -5.33 -4.22 55.68
N ARG A 178 -5.71 -5.17 56.53
CA ARG A 178 -4.83 -6.26 56.93
C ARG A 178 -4.77 -7.30 55.81
N GLU A 179 -3.56 -7.64 55.36
CA GLU A 179 -3.29 -8.69 54.37
C GLU A 179 -4.17 -8.54 53.09
N PRO A 180 -4.18 -7.35 52.44
CA PRO A 180 -5.01 -7.13 51.26
C PRO A 180 -4.57 -8.05 50.13
N GLN A 181 -5.51 -8.70 49.45
CA GLN A 181 -5.24 -9.45 48.22
C GLN A 181 -5.71 -8.62 47.04
N VAL A 182 -4.78 -8.14 46.21
CA VAL A 182 -5.08 -7.24 45.09
C VAL A 182 -4.82 -7.96 43.78
N SER A 183 -5.70 -7.74 42.80
CA SER A 183 -5.49 -8.11 41.41
C SER A 183 -5.76 -6.93 40.50
N VAL A 184 -4.81 -6.62 39.63
CA VAL A 184 -4.92 -5.58 38.62
C VAL A 184 -4.99 -6.24 37.25
N ARG A 185 -5.90 -5.77 36.39
CA ARG A 185 -6.02 -6.20 34.99
C ARG A 185 -6.30 -5.02 34.09
N ILE A 186 -5.76 -5.02 32.88
CA ILE A 186 -6.08 -4.02 31.88
C ILE A 186 -7.41 -4.42 31.23
N VAL A 187 -8.41 -3.55 31.40
CA VAL A 187 -9.75 -3.71 30.82
C VAL A 187 -9.79 -3.15 29.40
N SER A 188 -9.06 -2.05 29.16
CA SER A 188 -9.01 -1.41 27.84
C SER A 188 -7.61 -0.93 27.52
N PHE A 189 -7.06 -1.44 26.42
CA PHE A 189 -5.76 -1.08 25.86
C PHE A 189 -5.91 0.12 24.92
N ARG A 190 -5.59 1.33 25.41
CA ARG A 190 -5.80 2.58 24.68
C ARG A 190 -4.51 3.36 24.46
N SER A 191 -3.46 3.06 25.22
CA SER A 191 -2.19 3.80 25.19
C SER A 191 -1.34 3.50 23.96
N ARG A 192 -1.47 2.30 23.37
CA ARG A 192 -0.68 1.85 22.22
C ARG A 192 -1.58 1.25 21.15
N ARG A 193 -1.47 1.77 19.93
CA ARG A 193 -2.27 1.36 18.76
C ARG A 193 -1.45 1.41 17.48
N ALA A 194 -1.78 0.52 16.55
CA ALA A 194 -1.33 0.56 15.18
C ALA A 194 -2.53 0.83 14.26
N TYR A 195 -2.29 1.48 13.13
CA TYR A 195 -3.29 1.65 12.07
C TYR A 195 -2.90 0.74 10.92
N VAL A 196 -3.86 -0.06 10.46
CA VAL A 196 -3.70 -0.89 9.26
C VAL A 196 -4.62 -0.29 8.20
N GLU A 197 -4.03 0.20 7.12
CA GLU A 197 -4.73 0.92 6.06
C GLU A 197 -4.35 0.35 4.68
N GLY A 198 -5.12 0.75 3.66
CA GLY A 198 -4.94 0.30 2.28
C GLY A 198 -5.77 -0.93 1.93
N GLU A 199 -5.25 -1.72 0.98
CA GLU A 199 -5.93 -2.88 0.39
C GLU A 199 -5.93 -4.11 1.31
N VAL A 200 -6.58 -3.97 2.46
CA VAL A 200 -6.90 -5.05 3.40
C VAL A 200 -8.41 -5.20 3.54
N ARG A 201 -8.88 -6.36 3.99
CA ARG A 201 -10.34 -6.59 4.12
C ARG A 201 -11.01 -5.70 5.16
N THR A 202 -10.33 -5.51 6.30
CA THR A 202 -10.84 -4.74 7.44
C THR A 202 -9.79 -3.71 7.86
N PRO A 203 -9.69 -2.57 7.17
CA PRO A 203 -8.79 -1.49 7.58
C PRO A 203 -9.27 -0.88 8.89
N GLY A 204 -8.34 -0.35 9.68
CA GLY A 204 -8.66 0.36 10.90
C GLY A 204 -7.62 0.23 12.00
N LEU A 205 -8.03 0.67 13.19
CA LEU A 205 -7.21 0.71 14.40
C LEU A 205 -7.09 -0.69 15.01
N GLN A 206 -5.86 -1.10 15.32
CA GLN A 206 -5.53 -2.34 16.00
C GLN A 206 -4.82 -2.01 17.32
N PRO A 207 -5.42 -2.28 18.49
CA PRO A 207 -4.77 -2.03 19.78
C PRO A 207 -3.67 -3.07 20.04
N PHE A 208 -2.58 -2.63 20.68
CA PHE A 208 -1.58 -3.54 21.26
C PHE A 208 -2.08 -4.01 22.62
N THR A 209 -2.07 -5.31 22.86
CA THR A 209 -2.52 -5.90 24.12
C THR A 209 -1.35 -6.59 24.85
N ASP A 210 -1.68 -7.32 25.91
CA ASP A 210 -0.82 -8.28 26.60
C ASP A 210 -0.25 -9.36 25.66
N VAL A 211 -0.97 -9.71 24.59
CA VAL A 211 -0.50 -10.59 23.53
C VAL A 211 0.31 -9.79 22.51
N PRO A 212 1.60 -10.12 22.31
CA PRO A 212 2.42 -9.42 21.34
C PRO A 212 1.86 -9.53 19.92
N MET A 213 1.83 -8.42 19.21
CA MET A 213 1.37 -8.33 17.83
C MET A 213 2.52 -8.00 16.88
N THR A 214 2.76 -8.90 15.93
CA THR A 214 3.69 -8.73 14.81
C THR A 214 2.96 -8.19 13.57
N LEU A 215 3.72 -7.71 12.57
CA LEU A 215 3.14 -7.24 11.31
C LEU A 215 2.27 -8.30 10.59
N PRO A 216 2.71 -9.57 10.43
CA PRO A 216 1.86 -10.61 9.84
C PRO A 216 0.57 -10.88 10.63
N GLN A 217 0.63 -10.79 11.97
CA GLN A 217 -0.56 -10.91 12.82
C GLN A 217 -1.49 -9.72 12.65
N ALA A 218 -0.97 -8.49 12.57
CA ALA A 218 -1.77 -7.30 12.32
C ALA A 218 -2.50 -7.39 10.97
N LEU A 219 -1.80 -7.82 9.90
CA LEU A 219 -2.41 -8.06 8.58
C LEU A 219 -3.47 -9.16 8.63
N SER A 220 -3.20 -10.25 9.35
CA SER A 220 -4.17 -11.34 9.54
C SER A 220 -5.41 -10.88 10.30
N ARG A 221 -5.26 -10.06 11.35
CA ARG A 221 -6.37 -9.44 12.11
C ARG A 221 -7.19 -8.47 11.27
N ALA A 222 -6.56 -7.81 10.30
CA ALA A 222 -7.23 -6.99 9.29
C ALA A 222 -7.89 -7.84 8.16
N GLY A 223 -7.94 -9.16 8.29
CA GLY A 223 -8.57 -10.07 7.33
C GLY A 223 -7.71 -10.41 6.10
N GLY A 224 -6.43 -10.00 6.10
CA GLY A 224 -5.48 -10.19 5.02
C GLY A 224 -5.57 -9.13 3.92
N ILE A 225 -4.56 -9.14 3.05
CA ILE A 225 -4.48 -8.29 1.85
C ILE A 225 -5.53 -8.76 0.83
N THR A 226 -6.25 -7.83 0.20
CA THR A 226 -7.25 -8.13 -0.83
C THR A 226 -6.59 -8.66 -2.11
N THR A 227 -7.39 -9.13 -3.08
CA THR A 227 -6.87 -9.56 -4.39
C THR A 227 -6.31 -8.41 -5.24
N LEU A 228 -6.68 -7.17 -4.91
CA LEU A 228 -6.21 -5.97 -5.60
C LEU A 228 -4.96 -5.37 -4.93
N GLY A 229 -4.66 -5.77 -3.69
CA GLY A 229 -3.51 -5.29 -2.95
C GLY A 229 -2.19 -5.90 -3.44
N ASP A 230 -1.17 -5.06 -3.53
CA ASP A 230 0.20 -5.51 -3.82
C ASP A 230 0.77 -6.25 -2.61
N ARG A 231 1.05 -7.54 -2.76
CA ARG A 231 1.64 -8.39 -1.70
C ARG A 231 3.15 -8.26 -1.63
N ALA A 232 3.79 -7.63 -2.62
CA ALA A 232 5.24 -7.47 -2.68
C ALA A 232 5.74 -6.21 -1.96
N VAL A 233 4.84 -5.32 -1.55
CA VAL A 233 5.22 -4.04 -0.95
C VAL A 233 4.31 -3.73 0.25
N VAL A 234 4.93 -3.63 1.42
CA VAL A 234 4.25 -3.14 2.63
C VAL A 234 5.04 -1.97 3.21
N HIS A 235 4.37 -0.86 3.51
CA HIS A 235 4.97 0.28 4.20
C HIS A 235 4.68 0.19 5.69
N LEU A 236 5.74 0.16 6.50
CA LEU A 236 5.65 0.25 7.96
C LEU A 236 6.20 1.59 8.41
N THR A 237 5.36 2.42 9.01
CA THR A 237 5.78 3.70 9.61
C THR A 237 5.81 3.58 11.12
N ARG A 238 6.94 3.91 11.74
CA ARG A 238 7.12 3.97 13.20
C ARG A 238 7.78 5.29 13.58
N GLY A 239 7.06 6.16 14.28
CA GLY A 239 7.50 7.54 14.47
C GLY A 239 7.61 8.23 13.11
N ASP A 240 8.74 8.87 12.85
CA ASP A 240 8.99 9.57 11.58
C ASP A 240 9.72 8.71 10.53
N VAL A 241 9.88 7.41 10.78
CA VAL A 241 10.61 6.49 9.90
C VAL A 241 9.63 5.55 9.19
N THR A 242 9.62 5.58 7.87
CA THR A 242 8.89 4.64 7.01
C THR A 242 9.85 3.65 6.38
N THR A 243 9.64 2.36 6.64
CA THR A 243 10.39 1.25 6.04
C THR A 243 9.52 0.52 5.02
N ARG A 244 10.07 0.30 3.83
CA ARG A 244 9.45 -0.54 2.79
C ARG A 244 9.91 -1.98 3.00
N ILE A 245 8.95 -2.88 3.21
CA ILE A 245 9.13 -4.31 3.43
C ILE A 245 8.70 -5.06 2.17
#